data_AF-A0A522BUH6-F1
#
_entry.id   AF-A0A522BUH6-F1
#
_cell.length_a   1.000
_cell.length_b   1.000
_cell.length_c   1.000
_cell.angle_alpha   90.00
_cell.angle_beta   90.00
_cell.angle_gamma   90.00
#
_symmetry.space_group_name_H-M   'P 1'
#
loop_
_entity.id
_entity.type
_entity.pdbx_description
1 polymer ?
#
loop_
_entity_poly.entity_id
_entity_poly.type
_entity_poly.pdbx_seq_one_letter_code
_entity_poly.pdbx_strand_id
1 'polypeptide(L)'
;MKTTLDLPDELIREVKLRAVIQGRTLRDLVADFLRQGLGMATPKSPEPPPSDSMVEVDPGGLPVIRCRADAPAAHMSVQALIKLEQRSQTEEDMRHAGFSV
;
A
#
# COMPACT_ATOMS: atom_id res chain seq x y z
N MET A 1 -3.66 -33.08 -10.34
CA MET A 1 -4.93 -33.84 -10.52
C MET A 1 -6.04 -32.86 -10.86
N LYS A 2 -7.07 -33.26 -11.63
CA LYS A 2 -8.25 -32.44 -11.90
C LYS A 2 -9.30 -32.76 -10.84
N THR A 3 -9.81 -31.73 -10.17
CA THR A 3 -10.85 -31.84 -9.15
C THR A 3 -12.01 -30.93 -9.52
N THR A 4 -13.22 -31.32 -9.13
CA THR A 4 -14.43 -30.51 -9.28
C THR A 4 -14.83 -30.03 -7.90
N LEU A 5 -15.06 -28.73 -7.75
CA LEU A 5 -15.48 -28.08 -6.51
C LEU A 5 -16.72 -27.26 -6.80
N ASP A 6 -17.78 -27.47 -6.03
CA ASP A 6 -18.97 -26.63 -6.09
C ASP A 6 -18.74 -25.37 -5.26
N LEU A 7 -18.80 -24.21 -5.91
CA LEU A 7 -18.58 -22.90 -5.30
C LEU A 7 -19.80 -22.02 -5.56
N PRO A 8 -20.22 -21.19 -4.60
CA PRO A 8 -21.24 -20.17 -4.82
C PRO A 8 -20.92 -19.28 -6.04
N ASP A 9 -21.96 -18.94 -6.81
CA ASP A 9 -21.81 -18.14 -8.04
C ASP A 9 -21.13 -16.79 -7.79
N GLU A 10 -21.40 -16.17 -6.65
CA GLU A 10 -20.77 -14.92 -6.23
C GLU A 10 -19.24 -15.06 -6.11
N LEU A 11 -18.75 -16.18 -5.55
CA LEU A 11 -17.32 -16.43 -5.44
C LEU A 11 -16.69 -16.66 -6.81
N ILE A 12 -17.35 -17.43 -7.67
CA ILE A 12 -16.87 -17.64 -9.04
C ILE A 12 -16.78 -16.32 -9.80
N ARG A 13 -17.76 -15.42 -9.64
CA ARG A 13 -17.76 -14.10 -10.25
C ARG A 13 -16.58 -13.25 -9.77
N GLU A 14 -16.35 -13.18 -8.47
CA GLU A 14 -15.25 -12.40 -7.90
C GLU A 14 -13.88 -12.94 -8.30
N VAL A 15 -13.70 -14.26 -8.29
CA VAL A 15 -12.42 -14.88 -8.68
C VAL A 15 -12.14 -14.63 -10.16
N LYS A 16 -13.16 -14.71 -11.04
CA LYS A 16 -13.01 -14.34 -12.46
C LYS A 16 -12.64 -12.88 -12.65
N LEU A 17 -13.29 -11.96 -11.93
CA LEU A 17 -12.98 -10.53 -12.02
C LEU A 17 -11.53 -10.24 -11.59
N ARG A 18 -11.09 -10.82 -10.47
CA ARG A 18 -9.68 -10.69 -10.02
C ARG A 18 -8.69 -11.28 -11.01
N ALA A 19 -9.00 -12.41 -11.64
CA ALA A 19 -8.16 -13.02 -12.65
C ALA A 19 -7.95 -12.08 -13.85
N VAL A 20 -9.01 -11.41 -14.31
CA VAL A 20 -8.93 -10.40 -15.38
C VAL A 20 -8.09 -9.20 -14.95
N ILE A 21 -8.37 -8.62 -13.78
CA ILE A 21 -7.65 -7.44 -13.26
C ILE A 21 -6.14 -7.71 -13.13
N GLN A 22 -5.76 -8.90 -12.67
CA GLN A 22 -4.37 -9.28 -12.45
C GLN A 22 -3.68 -9.84 -13.71
N GLY A 23 -4.42 -10.04 -14.82
CA GLY A 23 -3.88 -10.69 -16.02
C GLY A 23 -3.44 -12.15 -15.79
N ARG A 24 -4.10 -12.86 -14.86
CA ARG A 24 -3.75 -14.23 -14.45
C ARG A 24 -4.82 -15.23 -14.88
N THR A 25 -4.45 -16.50 -15.03
CA THR A 25 -5.45 -17.55 -15.29
C THR A 25 -6.29 -17.83 -14.03
N LEU A 26 -7.56 -18.19 -14.23
CA LEU A 26 -8.46 -18.57 -13.13
C LEU A 26 -7.89 -19.75 -12.32
N ARG A 27 -7.28 -20.71 -13.01
CA ARG A 27 -6.67 -21.90 -12.40
C ARG A 27 -5.55 -21.53 -11.43
N ASP A 28 -4.63 -20.66 -11.86
CA ASP A 28 -3.49 -20.28 -11.04
C ASP A 28 -3.92 -19.46 -9.83
N LEU A 29 -4.89 -18.55 -10.02
CA LEU A 29 -5.44 -17.73 -8.95
C LEU A 29 -6.14 -18.59 -7.87
N VAL A 30 -6.96 -19.56 -8.28
CA VAL A 30 -7.63 -20.48 -7.35
C VAL A 30 -6.61 -21.35 -6.63
N ALA A 31 -5.59 -21.86 -7.32
CA ALA A 31 -4.53 -22.65 -6.69
C ALA A 31 -3.77 -21.86 -5.63
N ASP A 32 -3.48 -20.58 -5.88
CA ASP A 32 -2.83 -19.71 -4.91
C ASP A 32 -3.70 -19.41 -3.70
N PHE A 33 -4.99 -19.13 -3.90
CA PHE A 33 -5.93 -18.94 -2.78
C PHE A 33 -6.06 -20.20 -1.93
N LEU A 34 -6.08 -21.38 -2.54
CA LEU A 34 -6.08 -22.65 -1.79
C LEU A 34 -4.79 -22.82 -1.00
N ARG A 35 -3.62 -22.53 -1.58
CA ARG A 35 -2.34 -22.58 -0.84
C ARG A 35 -2.31 -21.60 0.32
N GLN A 36 -2.82 -20.39 0.13
CA GLN A 36 -2.93 -19.39 1.19
C GLN A 36 -3.85 -19.85 2.32
N GLY A 37 -5.03 -20.38 1.98
CA GLY A 37 -6.00 -20.90 2.96
C GLY A 37 -5.48 -22.11 3.73
N LEU A 38 -4.63 -22.94 3.11
CA LEU A 38 -3.98 -24.09 3.76
C LEU A 38 -2.69 -23.72 4.51
N GLY A 39 -2.30 -22.44 4.57
CA GLY A 39 -1.04 -22.01 5.19
C GLY A 39 0.21 -22.49 4.46
N MET A 40 0.08 -22.98 3.22
CA MET A 40 1.19 -23.43 2.38
C MET A 40 1.82 -22.30 1.58
N ALA A 41 1.17 -21.13 1.54
CA ALA A 41 1.78 -19.95 0.94
C ALA A 41 2.91 -19.46 1.84
N THR A 42 4.11 -19.31 1.27
CA THR A 42 5.14 -18.50 1.88
C THR A 42 4.55 -17.13 2.20
N PRO A 43 4.73 -16.60 3.43
CA PRO A 43 4.33 -15.24 3.75
C PRO A 43 4.87 -14.34 2.65
N LYS A 44 3.98 -13.66 1.92
CA LYS A 44 4.42 -12.65 0.97
C LYS A 44 4.97 -11.53 1.82
N SER A 45 6.29 -11.50 2.00
CA SER A 45 6.94 -10.34 2.59
C SER A 45 6.48 -9.12 1.82
N PRO A 46 6.09 -8.03 2.51
CA PRO A 46 5.72 -6.81 1.85
C PRO A 46 6.83 -6.45 0.86
N GLU A 47 6.44 -6.11 -0.36
CA GLU A 47 7.38 -5.69 -1.37
C GLU A 47 8.08 -4.45 -0.83
N PRO A 48 9.42 -4.44 -0.74
CA PRO A 48 10.11 -3.28 -0.23
C PRO A 48 9.73 -2.09 -1.10
N PRO A 49 9.51 -0.92 -0.48
CA PRO A 49 9.18 0.27 -1.23
C PRO A 49 10.28 0.56 -2.27
N PRO A 50 9.97 1.27 -3.37
CA PRO A 50 10.96 1.64 -4.38
C PRO A 50 12.21 2.25 -3.75
N SER A 51 13.38 2.07 -4.36
CA SER A 51 14.66 2.56 -3.80
C SER A 51 14.73 4.09 -3.60
N ASP A 52 13.83 4.84 -4.24
CA ASP A 52 13.68 6.30 -4.10
C ASP A 52 12.50 6.70 -3.20
N SER A 53 11.86 5.74 -2.55
CA SER A 53 10.79 5.99 -1.58
C SER A 53 11.37 6.53 -0.28
N MET A 54 10.75 7.57 0.27
CA MET A 54 11.03 8.03 1.63
C MET A 54 10.43 7.11 2.70
N VAL A 55 9.52 6.21 2.33
CA VAL A 55 8.92 5.23 3.24
C VAL A 55 9.84 4.02 3.33
N GLU A 56 10.18 3.60 4.54
CA GLU A 56 10.86 2.36 4.85
C GLU A 56 10.05 1.54 5.86
N VAL A 57 10.29 0.24 5.95
CA VAL A 57 9.72 -0.62 7.00
C VAL A 57 10.78 -0.82 8.07
N ASP A 58 10.48 -0.43 9.31
CA ASP A 58 11.40 -0.62 10.43
C ASP A 58 11.50 -2.12 10.83
N PRO A 59 12.46 -2.49 11.71
CA PRO A 59 12.57 -3.88 12.17
C PRO A 59 11.34 -4.44 12.90
N GLY A 60 10.46 -3.56 13.39
CA GLY A 60 9.17 -3.91 14.01
C GLY A 60 8.03 -4.08 13.00
N GLY A 61 8.28 -3.86 11.71
CA GLY A 61 7.28 -3.96 10.65
C GLY A 61 6.45 -2.69 10.46
N LEU A 62 6.81 -1.57 11.09
CA LEU A 62 6.07 -0.32 10.98
C LEU A 62 6.61 0.54 9.82
N PRO A 63 5.73 1.16 9.02
CA PRO A 63 6.16 2.11 8.00
C PRO A 63 6.67 3.40 8.66
N VAL A 64 7.90 3.79 8.35
CA VAL A 64 8.54 5.02 8.81
C VAL A 64 8.91 5.90 7.61
N ILE A 65 8.69 7.21 7.73
CA ILE A 65 9.13 8.18 6.72
C ILE A 65 10.52 8.67 7.11
N ARG A 66 11.55 8.28 6.35
CA ARG A 66 12.90 8.78 6.55
C ARG A 66 13.09 10.09 5.80
N CYS A 67 13.23 11.17 6.57
CA CYS A 67 13.65 12.45 6.02
C CYS A 67 15.07 12.33 5.45
N ARG A 68 15.31 12.96 4.29
CA ARG A 68 16.64 13.05 3.70
C ARG A 68 17.57 13.85 4.62
N ALA A 69 18.84 13.48 4.67
CA ALA A 69 19.83 14.14 5.53
C ALA A 69 20.02 15.63 5.22
N ASP A 70 19.74 16.04 3.99
CA ASP A 70 19.85 17.42 3.48
C ASP A 70 18.50 18.16 3.48
N ALA A 71 17.47 17.64 4.14
CA ALA A 71 16.17 18.27 4.20
C ALA A 71 16.29 19.70 4.81
N PRO A 72 15.69 20.74 4.20
CA PRO A 72 15.75 22.11 4.72
C PRO A 72 15.34 22.22 6.19
N ALA A 73 14.39 21.39 6.62
CA ALA A 73 13.92 21.32 8.00
C ALA A 73 15.05 21.06 9.02
N ALA A 74 16.14 20.38 8.63
CA ALA A 74 17.29 20.11 9.51
C ALA A 74 18.06 21.37 9.91
N HIS A 75 17.90 22.48 9.17
CA HIS A 75 18.63 23.73 9.39
C HIS A 75 17.70 24.93 9.68
N MET A 76 16.39 24.70 9.73
CA MET A 76 15.41 25.74 10.02
C MET A 76 15.34 26.03 11.52
N SER A 77 15.07 27.29 11.87
CA SER A 77 14.73 27.63 13.26
C SER A 77 13.38 27.01 13.64
N VAL A 78 13.17 26.79 14.93
CA VAL A 78 11.88 26.29 15.47
C VAL A 78 10.71 27.15 15.00
N GLN A 79 10.87 28.47 15.02
CA GLN A 79 9.81 29.38 14.57
C GLN A 79 9.52 29.25 13.07
N ALA A 80 10.54 29.02 12.24
CA ALA A 80 10.36 28.78 10.82
C ALA A 80 9.67 27.44 10.55
N LEU A 81 9.97 26.40 11.34
CA LEU A 81 9.31 25.09 11.25
C LEU A 81 7.82 25.20 11.59
N ILE A 82 7.48 25.84 12.70
CA ILE A 82 6.07 26.06 13.12
C ILE A 82 5.31 26.82 12.02
N LYS A 83 5.93 27.86 11.44
CA LYS A 83 5.30 28.63 10.37
C LYS A 83 5.07 27.80 9.11
N LEU A 84 6.02 26.93 8.76
CA LEU A 84 5.88 26.01 7.64
C LEU A 84 4.75 25.00 7.88
N GLU A 85 4.68 24.42 9.07
CA GLU A 85 3.62 23.50 9.47
C GLU A 85 2.23 24.14 9.35
N GLN A 86 2.04 25.29 10.00
CA GLN A 86 0.76 26.01 9.99
C GLN A 86 0.32 26.36 8.56
N ARG A 87 1.27 26.80 7.73
CA ARG A 87 1.02 27.11 6.32
C ARG A 87 0.56 25.86 5.57
N SER A 88 1.29 24.75 5.66
CA SER A 88 0.97 23.50 4.97
C SER A 88 -0.40 22.95 5.37
N GLN A 89 -0.71 22.97 6.67
CA GLN A 89 -2.02 22.54 7.20
C GLN A 89 -3.15 23.42 6.67
N THR A 90 -2.98 24.75 6.70
CA THR A 90 -3.96 25.69 6.17
C THR A 90 -4.20 25.47 4.66
N GLU A 91 -3.13 25.25 3.90
CA GLU A 91 -3.25 24.96 2.46
C GLU A 91 -3.98 23.64 2.18
N GLU A 92 -3.77 22.61 2.99
CA GLU A 92 -4.50 21.34 2.89
C GLU A 92 -5.97 21.47 3.27
N ASP A 93 -6.28 22.18 4.36
CA ASP A 93 -7.65 22.46 4.79
C ASP A 93 -8.43 23.23 3.72
N MET A 94 -7.80 24.24 3.12
CA MET A 94 -8.37 25.01 2.02
C MET A 94 -8.65 24.13 0.79
N ARG A 95 -7.73 23.23 0.43
CA ARG A 95 -7.95 22.26 -0.65
C ARG A 95 -9.14 21.33 -0.35
N HIS A 96 -9.23 20.81 0.87
CA HIS A 96 -10.35 19.94 1.27
C HIS A 96 -11.69 20.69 1.29
N ALA A 97 -11.68 21.98 1.61
CA ALA A 97 -12.85 22.84 1.52
C ALA A 97 -13.18 23.29 0.08
N GLY A 98 -12.39 22.88 -0.92
CA GLY A 98 -12.63 23.20 -2.34
C GLY A 98 -12.16 24.59 -2.77
N PHE A 99 -11.36 25.27 -1.95
CA PHE A 99 -10.72 26.53 -2.32
C PHE A 99 -9.45 26.27 -3.14
N SER A 100 -9.17 27.16 -4.11
CA SER A 100 -7.89 27.16 -4.81
C SER A 100 -6.84 27.80 -3.91
N VAL A 101 -5.73 27.10 -3.69
CA VAL A 101 -4.64 27.47 -2.77
C VAL A 101 -3.31 27.45 -3.49
#